data_AF-A0A947UCR0-F1
#
_entry.id   AF-A0A947UCR0-F1
#
_cell.length_a   1.000
_cell.length_b   1.000
_cell.length_c   1.000
_cell.angle_alpha   90.00
_cell.angle_beta   90.00
_cell.angle_gamma   90.00
#
_symmetry.space_group_name_H-M   'P 1'
#
loop_
_entity.id
_entity.type
_entity.pdbx_description
1 polymer ?
#
loop_
_entity_poly.entity_id
_entity_poly.type
_entity_poly.pdbx_seq_one_letter_code
_entity_poly.pdbx_strand_id
1 'polypeptide(L)' 'IKTAILCSSDSDLQPAVQEVRRRGVEVVYLGFEFQPNKGLMYTTNNTVLFRNSEIIKACEIA' A
#
# COMPACT_ATOMS: atom_id res chain seq x y z
N ILE A 1 -13.08 0.60 12.40
CA ILE A 1 -12.57 0.27 11.05
C ILE A 1 -11.92 -1.10 11.15
N LYS A 2 -12.15 -2.02 10.21
CA LYS A 2 -11.52 -3.35 10.21
C LYS A 2 -10.25 -3.40 9.35
N THR A 3 -10.27 -2.68 8.22
CA THR A 3 -9.16 -2.64 7.26
C THR A 3 -8.92 -1.20 6.81
N ALA A 4 -7.65 -0.81 6.70
CA ALA A 4 -7.20 0.47 6.16
C ALA A 4 -6.39 0.24 4.87
N ILE A 5 -6.66 1.04 3.84
CA ILE A 5 -5.91 1.01 2.58
C ILE A 5 -4.90 2.15 2.60
N LEU A 6 -3.61 1.82 2.53
CA LEU A 6 -2.52 2.79 2.53
C LEU A 6 -2.04 3.04 1.10
N CYS A 7 -2.45 4.19 0.55
CA CYS A 7 -2.02 4.70 -0.75
C CYS A 7 -0.98 5.81 -0.57
N SER A 8 0.24 5.45 -0.15
CA SER A 8 1.35 6.40 0.01
C SER A 8 2.68 5.67 -0.18
N SER A 9 3.70 6.37 -0.66
CA SER A 9 5.09 5.88 -0.71
C SER A 9 5.96 6.43 0.43
N ASP A 10 5.39 7.18 1.37
CA ASP A 10 6.11 7.78 2.48
C ASP A 10 6.53 6.73 3.52
N SER A 11 7.83 6.48 3.63
CA SER A 11 8.39 5.52 4.58
C SER A 11 8.21 5.92 6.04
N ASP A 12 7.99 7.21 6.32
CA ASP A 12 7.86 7.71 7.68
C ASP A 12 6.52 7.29 8.32
N LEU A 13 5.59 6.73 7.53
CA LEU A 13 4.32 6.18 8.01
C LEU A 13 4.45 4.82 8.70
N GLN A 14 5.61 4.14 8.63
CA GLN A 14 5.81 2.82 9.24
C GLN A 14 5.42 2.75 10.73
N PRO A 15 5.77 3.71 11.61
CA PRO A 15 5.36 3.69 13.01
C PRO A 15 3.84 3.78 13.19
N ALA A 16 3.16 4.60 12.37
CA ALA A 16 1.71 4.71 12.40
C ALA A 16 1.03 3.41 11.95
N VAL A 17 1.57 2.77 10.90
CA VAL A 17 1.10 1.45 10.44
C VAL A 17 1.24 0.41 11.54
N GLN A 18 2.37 0.37 12.25
CA GLN A 18 2.58 -0.56 13.37
C GLN A 18 1.55 -0.36 14.48
N GLU A 19 1.28 0.89 14.88
CA GLU A 19 0.30 1.19 15.92
C GLU A 19 -1.12 0.81 15.51
N VAL A 20 -1.50 1.08 14.26
CA VAL A 20 -2.81 0.70 13.70
C VAL A 20 -2.97 -0.83 13.68
N ARG A 21 -1.93 -1.55 13.25
CA ARG A 21 -1.91 -3.02 13.27
C ARG A 21 -2.00 -3.58 14.69
N ARG A 22 -1.29 -2.98 15.64
CA ARG A 22 -1.34 -3.37 17.06
C ARG A 22 -2.75 -3.24 17.65
N ARG A 23 -3.56 -2.29 17.16
CA ARG A 23 -4.97 -2.11 17.53
C ARG A 23 -5.93 -3.09 16.83
N GLY A 24 -5.41 -4.05 16.06
CA GLY A 24 -6.19 -5.08 15.39
C GLY A 24 -6.81 -4.63 14.06
N VAL A 25 -6.36 -3.51 13.49
CA VAL A 25 -6.79 -3.07 12.16
C VAL A 25 -5.82 -3.64 11.12
N GLU A 26 -6.36 -4.30 10.11
CA GLU A 26 -5.57 -4.76 8.97
C GLU A 26 -5.14 -3.57 8.11
N VAL A 27 -3.89 -3.52 7.68
CA VAL A 27 -3.40 -2.48 6.77
C VAL A 27 -2.95 -3.11 5.46
N VAL A 28 -3.50 -2.65 4.35
CA VAL A 28 -3.13 -3.07 2.98
C VAL A 28 -2.34 -1.93 2.34
N TYR A 29 -1.07 -2.18 2.01
CA TYR A 29 -0.28 -1.27 1.20
C TYR A 29 -0.69 -1.39 -0.27
N LEU A 30 -0.93 -0.24 -0.90
CA LEU A 30 -1.24 -0.13 -2.31
C LEU A 30 -0.18 0.74 -2.99
N GLY A 31 0.48 0.16 -3.99
CA GLY A 31 1.59 0.79 -4.70
C GLY A 31 1.71 0.30 -6.14
N PHE A 32 2.74 0.76 -6.83
CA PHE A 32 3.07 0.30 -8.19
C PHE A 32 4.18 -0.74 -8.14
N GLU A 33 4.19 -1.69 -9.08
CA GLU A 33 5.28 -2.67 -9.22
C GLU A 33 6.62 -1.99 -9.54
N PHE A 34 6.56 -0.81 -10.16
CA PHE A 34 7.73 0.02 -10.42
C PHE A 34 8.16 0.72 -9.14
N GLN A 35 9.29 0.29 -8.59
CA GLN A 35 9.92 0.86 -7.37
C GLN A 35 8.98 0.91 -6.14
N PRO A 36 8.44 -0.24 -5.67
CA PRO A 36 7.57 -0.24 -4.51
C PRO A 36 8.34 0.12 -3.22
N ASN A 37 7.65 0.74 -2.26
CA ASN A 37 8.27 1.04 -0.97
C ASN A 37 8.37 -0.23 -0.12
N LYS A 38 9.58 -0.80 -0.07
CA LYS A 38 9.86 -2.05 0.68
C LYS A 38 9.59 -1.94 2.18
N GLY A 39 9.80 -0.77 2.79
CA GLY A 39 9.51 -0.55 4.21
C GLY A 39 8.03 -0.65 4.52
N LEU A 40 7.19 -0.05 3.67
CA LEU A 40 5.73 -0.16 3.78
C LEU A 40 5.24 -1.56 3.45
N MET A 41 5.82 -2.23 2.44
CA MET A 41 5.52 -3.64 2.16
C MET A 41 5.79 -4.55 3.36
N TYR A 42 6.92 -4.33 4.03
CA TYR A 42 7.30 -5.10 5.21
C TYR A 42 6.40 -4.82 6.42
N THR A 43 5.99 -3.56 6.57
CA THR A 43 5.30 -3.09 7.77
C THR A 43 3.78 -3.26 7.71
N THR A 44 3.19 -3.45 6.52
CA THR A 44 1.75 -3.71 6.34
C THR A 44 1.41 -5.20 6.43
N ASN A 45 0.12 -5.54 6.48
CA ASN A 45 -0.32 -6.93 6.50
C ASN A 45 -0.27 -7.55 5.10
N ASN A 46 -0.75 -6.80 4.11
CA ASN A 46 -0.89 -7.22 2.73
C ASN A 46 -0.38 -6.12 1.81
N THR A 47 0.07 -6.50 0.62
CA THR A 47 0.51 -5.58 -0.41
C THR A 47 -0.21 -5.88 -1.71
N VAL A 48 -0.72 -4.84 -2.37
CA VAL A 48 -1.25 -4.87 -3.74
C VAL A 48 -0.37 -3.97 -4.59
N LEU A 49 0.30 -4.55 -5.59
CA LEU A 49 1.11 -3.80 -6.56
C LEU A 49 0.41 -3.77 -7.90
N PHE A 50 0.16 -2.57 -8.41
CA PHE A 50 -0.38 -2.38 -9.75
C PHE A 50 0.70 -2.58 -10.80
N ARG A 51 0.36 -3.30 -11.86
CA ARG A 51 1.22 -3.44 -13.02
C ARG A 51 1.08 -2.24 -13.93
N ASN A 52 2.19 -1.84 -14.57
CA ASN A 52 2.17 -0.70 -15.48
C ASN A 52 1.15 -0.90 -16.61
N SER A 53 1.02 -2.11 -17.16
CA SER A 53 0.06 -2.42 -18.21
C SER A 53 -1.40 -2.29 -17.78
N GLU A 54 -1.72 -2.59 -16.51
CA GLU A 54 -3.08 -2.44 -15.97
C GLU A 54 -3.46 -0.97 -15.84
N ILE A 55 -2.51 -0.16 -15.37
CA ILE A 55 -2.72 1.27 -15.16
C ILE A 55 -2.79 2.01 -16.49
N ILE A 56 -1.88 1.72 -17.43
CA ILE A 56 -1.91 2.29 -18.77
C ILE A 56 -3.26 1.97 -19.44
N LYS A 57 -3.68 0.70 -19.43
CA LYS A 57 -4.98 0.30 -19.99
C LYS A 57 -6.16 0.99 -19.30
N ALA A 58 -6.12 1.19 -17.99
CA ALA A 58 -7.17 1.88 -17.24
C ALA A 58 -7.22 3.39 -17.55
N CYS A 59 -6.07 4.01 -17.81
CA CYS A 59 -5.96 5.43 -18.12
C CYS A 59 -6.19 5.76 -19.61
N GLU A 60 -5.94 4.83 -20.52
CA GLU A 60 -6.22 4.97 -21.96
C GLU A 60 -7.72 5.05 -22.29
N ILE A 61 -8.60 4.75 -21.33
CA ILE A 61 -10.05 4.88 -21.45
C ILE A 61 -10.55 6.28 -20.99
N ALA A 62 -9.66 7.24 -20.74
CA ALA A 62 -10.00 8.60 -20.36
C ALA A 62 -10.26 9.53 -21.56
#